data_AF-A0A9E4JEW4-F1
#
_entry.id   AF-A0A9E4JEW4-F1
#
_cell.length_a   1.000
_cell.length_b   1.000
_cell.length_c   1.000
_cell.angle_alpha   90.00
_cell.angle_beta   90.00
_cell.angle_gamma   90.00
#
_symmetry.space_group_name_H-M   'P 1'
#
loop_
_entity.id
_entity.type
_entity.pdbx_description
1 polymer ?
#
loop_
_entity_poly.entity_id
_entity_poly.type
_entity_poly.pdbx_seq_one_letter_code
_entity_poly.pdbx_strand_id
1 'polypeptide(L)'
;MWTSKFPSSGCFVVVGMGLQMLSIGCVPDAELGDERSGPGFETSTTGAVGTKGLEGPPLAPQALDDGQPPAVALPVLEGDGVSRGPEGCVHVSARVNEPATVTFVFSPEAGADAGVPVVEVPGRARADGAWEAIATLPGFLPGGPLHVSARAEDAQGRVTLSPPLALVAPVARGALVITEILANPAGSEYTQEFVELLNAGAASLSLAGFSLEDGAGADPLPDLVVPSGGRVVVVAEGFVEGPGADPEPAPGIPLVRVPGRLGRDGLSNAAEALTLRAPDGKVASHYGAWVDMSASAWNGRSTVRVPPDDPCDRALLWSDRPQPPTPGW
;
A
#
# COMPACT_ATOMS: atom_id res chain seq x y z
N MET A 1 3.71 -30.56 49.70
CA MET A 1 2.75 -31.66 49.54
C MET A 1 1.76 -31.23 48.47
N TRP A 2 1.95 -31.63 47.22
CA TRP A 2 0.98 -31.73 46.11
C TRP A 2 1.75 -32.41 44.97
N THR A 3 1.43 -33.68 44.75
CA THR A 3 1.97 -34.54 43.69
C THR A 3 0.98 -34.57 42.54
N SER A 4 1.45 -34.44 41.29
CA SER A 4 0.72 -34.95 40.13
C SER A 4 1.68 -35.67 39.19
N LYS A 5 1.48 -36.99 39.08
CA LYS A 5 2.07 -37.87 38.06
C LYS A 5 1.52 -37.50 36.68
N PHE A 6 2.38 -37.48 35.67
CA PHE A 6 1.99 -37.79 34.29
C PHE A 6 2.93 -38.86 33.71
N PRO A 7 2.42 -39.78 32.86
CA PRO A 7 3.11 -41.00 32.47
C PRO A 7 4.00 -40.82 31.24
N SER A 8 4.90 -41.77 31.11
CA SER A 8 5.76 -42.10 29.96
C SER A 8 5.16 -41.80 28.58
N SER A 9 5.76 -40.85 27.87
CA SER A 9 5.94 -40.82 26.40
C SER A 9 6.91 -39.69 26.06
N GLY A 10 8.01 -40.01 25.37
CA GLY A 10 9.14 -39.11 25.15
C GLY A 10 8.78 -37.92 24.25
N CYS A 11 8.82 -36.72 24.84
CA CYS A 11 8.95 -35.44 24.14
C CYS A 11 9.89 -34.59 24.99
N PHE A 12 10.99 -34.09 24.41
CA PHE A 12 11.88 -33.15 25.07
C PHE A 12 11.79 -31.79 24.37
N VAL A 13 11.81 -30.72 25.17
CA VAL A 13 11.85 -29.33 24.71
C VAL A 13 13.28 -28.83 24.88
N VAL A 14 13.92 -28.35 23.81
CA VAL A 14 15.20 -27.65 23.89
C VAL A 14 14.93 -26.14 23.83
N VAL A 15 15.32 -25.41 24.87
CA VAL A 15 15.21 -23.95 24.93
C VAL A 15 16.60 -23.35 24.74
N GLY A 16 16.84 -22.69 23.61
CA GLY A 16 18.03 -21.87 23.37
C GLY A 16 17.73 -20.40 23.65
N MET A 17 18.63 -19.70 24.35
CA MET A 17 18.56 -18.24 24.47
C MET A 17 19.08 -17.58 23.19
N GLY A 18 18.16 -17.03 22.39
CA GLY A 18 18.43 -16.29 21.15
C GLY A 18 17.25 -16.43 20.17
N LEU A 19 16.90 -15.35 19.46
CA LEU A 19 15.64 -15.16 18.70
C LEU A 19 15.10 -16.38 17.91
N GLN A 20 13.80 -16.66 18.15
CA GLN A 20 12.77 -17.26 17.28
C GLN A 20 13.08 -18.55 16.50
N MET A 21 12.62 -19.71 17.02
CA MET A 21 11.74 -20.66 16.32
C MET A 21 11.22 -21.71 17.31
N LEU A 22 9.91 -21.90 17.40
CA LEU A 22 9.27 -23.01 18.12
C LEU A 22 8.91 -24.08 17.08
N SER A 23 9.54 -25.25 17.13
CA SER A 23 9.13 -26.38 16.29
C SER A 23 8.84 -27.59 17.17
N ILE A 24 7.64 -28.17 17.01
CA ILE A 24 7.19 -29.39 17.69
C ILE A 24 7.18 -30.49 16.63
N GLY A 25 8.04 -31.49 16.79
CA GLY A 25 8.06 -32.68 15.93
C GLY A 25 7.76 -33.94 16.74
N CYS A 26 6.79 -34.74 16.30
CA CYS A 26 6.55 -36.10 16.79
C CYS A 26 6.97 -37.10 15.71
N VAL A 27 7.76 -38.11 16.08
CA VAL A 27 8.09 -39.26 15.21
C VAL A 27 7.27 -40.46 15.69
N PRO A 28 6.50 -41.15 14.83
CA PRO A 28 5.83 -42.39 15.22
C PRO A 28 6.81 -43.58 15.23
N ASP A 29 6.65 -44.45 16.23
CA ASP A 29 7.44 -45.65 16.47
C ASP A 29 7.36 -46.65 15.30
N ALA A 30 8.51 -47.09 14.81
CA ALA A 30 8.64 -48.27 13.95
C ALA A 30 9.68 -49.24 14.53
N GLU A 31 9.12 -50.28 15.16
CA GLU A 31 9.57 -51.66 15.37
C GLU A 31 11.06 -51.98 15.60
N LEU A 32 11.32 -52.49 16.81
CA LEU A 32 12.52 -53.21 17.24
C LEU A 32 12.58 -54.61 16.60
N GLY A 33 13.68 -54.91 15.91
CA GLY A 33 14.08 -56.25 15.46
C GLY A 33 15.50 -56.57 15.93
N ASP A 34 15.67 -57.78 16.47
CA ASP A 34 16.73 -58.22 17.39
C ASP A 34 17.87 -59.02 16.71
N GLU A 35 19.02 -59.05 17.42
CA GLU A 35 20.19 -59.96 17.40
C GLU A 35 21.12 -60.24 16.18
N ARG A 36 22.41 -59.89 16.43
CA ARG A 36 23.68 -60.69 16.33
C ARG A 36 24.23 -61.20 14.98
N SER A 37 25.41 -60.67 14.60
CA SER A 37 26.68 -61.41 14.41
C SER A 37 27.82 -60.49 13.90
N GLY A 38 28.97 -60.42 14.58
CA GLY A 38 30.20 -59.72 14.11
C GLY A 38 31.09 -60.62 13.21
N PRO A 39 32.40 -60.32 13.00
CA PRO A 39 33.22 -59.17 13.43
C PRO A 39 34.06 -58.52 12.28
N GLY A 40 34.69 -57.36 12.53
CA GLY A 40 35.82 -56.92 11.70
C GLY A 40 36.14 -55.42 11.64
N PHE A 41 37.04 -55.01 12.52
CA PHE A 41 38.15 -54.08 12.27
C PHE A 41 37.96 -52.54 12.22
N GLU A 42 38.85 -51.92 13.01
CA GLU A 42 39.52 -50.62 12.91
C GLU A 42 38.89 -49.32 13.47
N THR A 43 39.68 -48.75 14.37
CA THR A 43 39.53 -47.51 15.13
C THR A 43 39.80 -46.28 14.28
N SER A 44 38.91 -45.29 14.30
CA SER A 44 39.25 -43.90 13.98
C SER A 44 38.33 -42.95 14.76
N THR A 45 38.97 -42.09 15.54
CA THR A 45 38.39 -41.15 16.49
C THR A 45 37.76 -39.96 15.76
N THR A 46 36.54 -39.60 16.16
CA THR A 46 35.91 -38.26 16.05
C THR A 46 35.79 -37.63 14.65
N GLY A 47 34.72 -37.98 13.94
CA GLY A 47 34.19 -37.19 12.83
C GLY A 47 33.29 -36.05 13.34
N ALA A 48 33.71 -34.82 13.13
CA ALA A 48 32.81 -33.67 13.14
C ALA A 48 32.03 -33.66 11.82
N VAL A 49 30.74 -33.95 11.88
CA VAL A 49 29.84 -33.80 10.73
C VAL A 49 29.52 -32.31 10.61
N GLY A 50 30.26 -31.61 9.75
CA GLY A 50 29.86 -30.29 9.29
C GLY A 50 28.59 -30.41 8.46
N THR A 51 27.53 -29.73 8.88
CA THR A 51 26.34 -29.48 8.06
C THR A 51 26.75 -28.55 6.92
N LYS A 52 27.30 -29.11 5.86
CA LYS A 52 27.50 -28.39 4.61
C LYS A 52 26.11 -28.09 4.06
N GLY A 53 25.73 -26.82 4.11
CA GLY A 53 24.45 -26.34 3.60
C GLY A 53 24.20 -26.85 2.19
N LEU A 54 23.03 -27.47 2.01
CA LEU A 54 22.40 -27.65 0.70
C LEU A 54 21.66 -26.35 0.37
N GLU A 55 22.37 -25.24 0.37
CA GLU A 55 21.94 -24.06 -0.35
C GLU A 55 22.54 -24.21 -1.74
N GLY A 56 21.76 -24.80 -2.65
CA GLY A 56 22.03 -24.68 -4.08
C GLY A 56 22.11 -23.19 -4.43
N PRO A 57 22.89 -22.81 -5.45
CA PRO A 57 22.91 -21.42 -5.90
C PRO A 57 21.46 -20.96 -6.17
N PRO A 58 21.11 -19.69 -5.88
CA PRO A 58 19.81 -19.18 -6.27
C PRO A 58 19.61 -19.46 -7.76
N LEU A 59 18.50 -20.12 -8.09
CA LEU A 59 18.19 -20.48 -9.47
C LEU A 59 18.29 -19.21 -10.32
N ALA A 60 19.15 -19.25 -11.34
CA ALA A 60 19.30 -18.13 -12.26
C ALA A 60 17.93 -17.80 -12.89
N PRO A 61 17.63 -16.54 -13.25
CA PRO A 61 16.36 -16.14 -13.87
C PRO A 61 16.00 -16.97 -15.12
N GLN A 62 16.98 -17.58 -15.77
CA GLN A 62 16.81 -18.45 -16.93
C GLN A 62 16.29 -19.86 -16.61
N ALA A 63 16.13 -20.24 -15.34
CA ALA A 63 15.71 -21.59 -14.95
C ALA A 63 14.19 -21.85 -15.08
N LEU A 64 13.41 -20.84 -15.49
CA LEU A 64 11.95 -20.92 -15.64
C LEU A 64 11.47 -20.66 -17.08
N ASP A 65 12.35 -20.27 -18.00
CA ASP A 65 12.00 -20.05 -19.41
C ASP A 65 11.82 -21.39 -20.12
N ASP A 66 10.58 -21.71 -20.49
CA ASP A 66 10.19 -22.99 -21.09
C ASP A 66 10.29 -23.01 -22.63
N GLY A 67 10.81 -21.94 -23.23
CA GLY A 67 10.88 -21.83 -24.68
C GLY A 67 9.59 -21.34 -25.34
N GLN A 68 8.51 -21.08 -24.61
CA GLN A 68 7.25 -20.52 -25.10
C GLN A 68 7.07 -19.06 -24.64
N PRO A 69 6.11 -18.30 -25.23
CA PRO A 69 5.72 -17.01 -24.68
C PRO A 69 5.11 -17.14 -23.28
N PRO A 70 5.24 -16.10 -22.43
CA PRO A 70 4.75 -16.15 -21.06
C PRO A 70 3.24 -16.34 -21.00
N ALA A 71 2.76 -17.26 -20.16
CA ALA A 71 1.34 -17.41 -19.88
C ALA A 71 0.93 -16.40 -18.81
N VAL A 72 0.03 -15.49 -19.18
CA VAL A 72 -0.51 -14.46 -18.29
C VAL A 72 -1.98 -14.72 -17.99
N ALA A 73 -2.33 -14.70 -16.70
CA ALA A 73 -3.69 -14.88 -16.23
C ALA A 73 -4.59 -13.68 -16.59
N LEU A 74 -5.90 -13.91 -16.61
CA LEU A 74 -6.89 -12.84 -16.69
C LEU A 74 -6.63 -11.82 -15.56
N PRO A 75 -6.67 -10.51 -15.84
CA PRO A 75 -6.58 -9.51 -14.79
C PRO A 75 -7.68 -9.70 -13.75
N VAL A 76 -7.37 -9.39 -12.50
CA VAL A 76 -8.32 -9.41 -11.39
C VAL A 76 -8.39 -7.99 -10.83
N LEU A 77 -9.59 -7.53 -10.48
CA LEU A 77 -9.74 -6.30 -9.70
C LEU A 77 -9.26 -6.56 -8.27
N GLU A 78 -8.30 -5.77 -7.81
CA GLU A 78 -7.84 -5.83 -6.43
C GLU A 78 -8.72 -4.94 -5.53
N GLY A 79 -8.94 -5.40 -4.29
CA GLY A 79 -9.91 -4.80 -3.37
C GLY A 79 -11.34 -5.34 -3.56
N ASP A 80 -12.27 -4.90 -2.71
CA ASP A 80 -13.59 -5.51 -2.52
C ASP A 80 -14.58 -5.42 -3.71
N GLY A 81 -14.14 -5.29 -4.98
CA GLY A 81 -15.00 -5.17 -6.17
C GLY A 81 -15.91 -3.92 -6.20
N VAL A 82 -15.96 -3.21 -5.08
CA VAL A 82 -16.46 -1.90 -4.72
C VAL A 82 -15.60 -1.52 -3.52
N SER A 83 -14.27 -1.48 -3.71
CA SER A 83 -13.43 -1.01 -2.63
C SER A 83 -13.91 0.39 -2.29
N ARG A 84 -14.08 0.64 -0.99
CA ARG A 84 -14.07 1.98 -0.38
C ARG A 84 -12.68 2.64 -0.56
N GLY A 85 -12.05 2.40 -1.70
CA GLY A 85 -11.05 3.24 -2.30
C GLY A 85 -11.76 4.27 -3.19
N PRO A 86 -11.10 5.35 -3.54
CA PRO A 86 -11.80 6.57 -3.86
C PRO A 86 -12.07 6.66 -5.37
N GLU A 87 -13.29 7.06 -5.69
CA GLU A 87 -14.00 6.82 -6.95
C GLU A 87 -13.26 7.35 -8.18
N GLY A 88 -12.51 6.55 -8.94
CA GLY A 88 -11.85 7.07 -10.15
C GLY A 88 -10.61 6.33 -10.63
N CYS A 89 -10.10 5.37 -9.86
CA CYS A 89 -8.94 4.56 -10.23
C CYS A 89 -9.32 3.08 -10.39
N VAL A 90 -8.64 2.38 -11.30
CA VAL A 90 -8.80 0.93 -11.46
C VAL A 90 -7.53 0.24 -10.98
N HIS A 91 -7.63 -0.55 -9.91
CA HIS A 91 -6.54 -1.40 -9.40
C HIS A 91 -6.73 -2.81 -9.93
N VAL A 92 -5.75 -3.27 -10.70
CA VAL A 92 -5.73 -4.60 -11.29
C VAL A 92 -4.47 -5.33 -10.91
N SER A 93 -4.57 -6.65 -10.81
CA SER A 93 -3.43 -7.55 -10.75
C SER A 93 -3.53 -8.64 -11.81
N ALA A 94 -2.39 -9.23 -12.15
CA ALA A 94 -2.29 -10.41 -12.98
C ALA A 94 -1.09 -11.25 -12.54
N ARG A 95 -1.13 -12.56 -12.79
CA ARG A 95 0.00 -13.46 -12.54
C ARG A 95 0.56 -13.97 -13.86
N VAL A 96 1.87 -14.20 -13.88
CA VAL A 96 2.58 -14.80 -15.01
C VAL A 96 3.25 -16.08 -14.50
N ASN A 97 3.31 -17.11 -15.35
CA ASN A 97 3.92 -18.40 -15.01
C ASN A 97 5.45 -18.40 -15.03
N GLU A 98 6.07 -17.36 -15.58
CA GLU A 98 7.53 -17.26 -15.75
C GLU A 98 8.01 -15.80 -15.61
N PRO A 99 9.33 -15.56 -15.52
CA PRO A 99 9.90 -14.21 -15.45
C PRO A 99 9.58 -13.39 -16.70
N ALA A 100 8.68 -12.42 -16.55
CA ALA A 100 8.28 -11.48 -17.57
C ALA A 100 8.05 -10.09 -16.96
N THR A 101 8.07 -9.05 -17.78
CA THR A 101 7.49 -7.75 -17.45
C THR A 101 6.01 -7.75 -17.81
N VAL A 102 5.17 -7.04 -17.05
CA VAL A 102 3.73 -6.92 -17.33
C VAL A 102 3.34 -5.47 -17.51
N THR A 103 2.60 -5.18 -18.58
CA THR A 103 1.93 -3.90 -18.82
C THR A 103 0.43 -4.13 -18.90
N PHE A 104 -0.36 -3.35 -18.15
CA PHE A 104 -1.81 -3.40 -18.22
C PHE A 104 -2.32 -2.45 -19.30
N VAL A 105 -3.13 -2.96 -20.21
CA VAL A 105 -3.65 -2.26 -21.37
C VAL A 105 -5.13 -2.04 -21.16
N PHE A 106 -5.52 -0.78 -20.98
CA PHE A 106 -6.89 -0.33 -20.83
C PHE A 106 -7.39 0.19 -22.18
N SER A 107 -8.49 -0.37 -22.66
CA SER A 107 -9.05 -0.05 -23.98
C SER A 107 -10.57 0.07 -23.92
N PRO A 108 -11.18 0.84 -24.82
CA PRO A 108 -12.63 0.83 -24.93
C PRO A 108 -13.13 -0.52 -25.45
N GLU A 109 -14.43 -0.79 -25.29
CA GLU A 109 -15.06 -1.96 -25.89
C GLU A 109 -14.89 -1.95 -27.42
N ALA A 110 -14.71 -3.13 -28.02
CA ALA A 110 -14.51 -3.25 -29.47
C ALA A 110 -15.71 -2.66 -30.24
N GLY A 111 -15.45 -1.67 -31.09
CA GLY A 111 -16.49 -0.94 -31.84
C GLY A 111 -16.93 0.39 -31.22
N ALA A 112 -16.39 0.77 -30.06
CA ALA A 112 -16.50 2.12 -29.53
C ALA A 112 -15.68 3.14 -30.36
N ASP A 113 -16.01 4.43 -30.23
CA ASP A 113 -15.46 5.54 -31.03
C ASP A 113 -13.92 5.48 -31.15
N ALA A 114 -13.42 5.60 -32.40
CA ALA A 114 -12.00 5.53 -32.78
C ALA A 114 -11.10 6.64 -32.18
N GLY A 115 -11.61 7.41 -31.22
CA GLY A 115 -10.90 8.50 -30.53
C GLY A 115 -10.63 8.26 -29.04
N VAL A 116 -11.10 7.17 -28.43
CA VAL A 116 -10.80 6.86 -27.02
C VAL A 116 -9.36 6.31 -26.92
N PRO A 117 -8.50 6.88 -26.06
CA PRO A 117 -7.11 6.45 -25.96
C PRO A 117 -7.01 5.04 -25.36
N VAL A 118 -6.07 4.25 -25.89
CA VAL A 118 -5.54 3.09 -25.17
C VAL A 118 -4.60 3.62 -24.10
N VAL A 119 -4.83 3.23 -22.85
CA VAL A 119 -3.98 3.61 -21.72
C VAL A 119 -3.15 2.40 -21.33
N GLU A 120 -1.83 2.50 -21.46
CA GLU A 120 -0.89 1.47 -21.04
C GLU A 120 -0.25 1.87 -19.71
N VAL A 121 -0.37 0.99 -18.71
CA VAL A 121 0.17 1.21 -17.37
C VAL A 121 1.17 0.11 -17.06
N PRO A 122 2.47 0.42 -16.91
CA PRO A 122 3.47 -0.55 -16.47
C PRO A 122 3.07 -1.15 -15.13
N GLY A 123 3.06 -2.48 -15.06
CA GLY A 123 2.83 -3.21 -13.83
C GLY A 123 4.06 -3.16 -12.92
N ARG A 124 3.82 -3.26 -11.62
CA ARG A 124 4.84 -3.44 -10.59
C ARG A 124 4.77 -4.87 -10.06
N ALA A 125 5.91 -5.51 -9.95
CA ALA A 125 6.00 -6.83 -9.31
C ALA A 125 5.76 -6.71 -7.79
N ARG A 126 4.94 -7.61 -7.26
CA ARG A 126 4.67 -7.80 -5.83
C ARG A 126 5.51 -8.93 -5.27
N ALA A 127 5.71 -8.91 -3.95
CA ALA A 127 6.47 -9.96 -3.24
C ALA A 127 5.80 -11.34 -3.32
N ASP A 128 4.49 -11.40 -3.55
CA ASP A 128 3.73 -12.63 -3.74
C ASP A 128 3.75 -13.15 -5.19
N GLY A 129 4.55 -12.56 -6.08
CA GLY A 129 4.71 -12.97 -7.47
C GLY A 129 3.60 -12.50 -8.42
N ALA A 130 2.66 -11.68 -7.95
CA ALA A 130 1.71 -10.99 -8.83
C ALA A 130 2.32 -9.71 -9.41
N TRP A 131 1.81 -9.29 -10.55
CA TRP A 131 1.99 -7.95 -11.09
C TRP A 131 0.76 -7.13 -10.78
N GLU A 132 0.91 -5.87 -10.39
CA GLU A 132 -0.20 -4.97 -10.14
C GLU A 132 -0.03 -3.64 -10.85
N ALA A 133 -1.14 -3.01 -11.23
CA ALA A 133 -1.16 -1.62 -11.68
C ALA A 133 -2.41 -0.92 -11.16
N ILE A 134 -2.27 0.38 -10.95
CA ILE A 134 -3.38 1.27 -10.64
C ILE A 134 -3.40 2.33 -11.73
N ALA A 135 -4.54 2.42 -12.42
CA ALA A 135 -4.69 3.31 -13.57
C ALA A 135 -5.67 4.44 -13.24
N THR A 136 -5.24 5.66 -13.56
CA THR A 136 -6.17 6.75 -13.91
C THR A 136 -6.55 6.59 -15.37
N LEU A 137 -7.82 6.82 -15.69
CA LEU A 137 -8.36 6.56 -17.03
C LEU A 137 -8.89 7.85 -17.68
N PRO A 138 -8.01 8.85 -17.92
CA PRO A 138 -8.42 10.07 -18.60
C PRO A 138 -8.94 9.74 -20.01
N GLY A 139 -10.07 10.34 -20.38
CA GLY A 139 -10.69 10.14 -21.69
C GLY A 139 -11.66 8.95 -21.78
N PHE A 140 -11.74 8.10 -20.76
CA PHE A 140 -12.85 7.16 -20.63
C PHE A 140 -14.07 7.88 -20.06
N LEU A 141 -15.25 7.61 -20.61
CA LEU A 141 -16.49 8.16 -20.08
C LEU A 141 -16.78 7.53 -18.72
N PRO A 142 -16.98 8.33 -17.65
CA PRO A 142 -17.49 7.86 -16.37
C PRO A 142 -18.72 6.93 -16.54
N GLY A 143 -18.65 5.71 -16.00
CA GLY A 143 -19.73 4.72 -16.13
C GLY A 143 -19.82 4.03 -17.51
N GLY A 144 -18.92 4.34 -18.44
CA GLY A 144 -18.84 3.68 -19.75
C GLY A 144 -18.14 2.31 -19.70
N PRO A 145 -18.29 1.48 -20.74
CA PRO A 145 -17.61 0.19 -20.81
C PRO A 145 -16.10 0.37 -21.00
N LEU A 146 -15.33 -0.49 -20.33
CA LEU A 146 -13.87 -0.50 -20.31
C LEU A 146 -13.38 -1.95 -20.36
N HIS A 147 -12.34 -2.23 -21.13
CA HIS A 147 -11.62 -3.50 -21.08
C HIS A 147 -10.22 -3.31 -20.51
N VAL A 148 -9.73 -4.29 -19.76
CA VAL A 148 -8.34 -4.37 -19.33
C VAL A 148 -7.74 -5.73 -19.66
N SER A 149 -6.57 -5.73 -20.30
CA SER A 149 -5.75 -6.92 -20.54
C SER A 149 -4.38 -6.74 -19.91
N ALA A 150 -3.73 -7.84 -19.52
CA ALA A 150 -2.32 -7.86 -19.13
C ALA A 150 -1.47 -8.33 -20.31
N ARG A 151 -0.51 -7.50 -20.73
CA ARG A 151 0.52 -7.82 -21.73
C ARG A 151 1.78 -8.26 -20.98
N ALA A 152 2.15 -9.53 -21.09
CA ALA A 152 3.38 -10.06 -20.54
C ALA A 152 4.46 -10.15 -21.63
N GLU A 153 5.68 -9.71 -21.34
CA GLU A 153 6.85 -9.80 -22.22
C GLU A 153 8.05 -10.36 -21.46
N ASP A 154 8.63 -11.46 -21.96
CA ASP A 154 9.81 -12.09 -21.37
C ASP A 154 11.14 -11.45 -21.82
N ALA A 155 12.26 -11.97 -21.32
CA ALA A 155 13.60 -11.46 -21.64
C ALA A 155 14.02 -11.67 -23.11
N GLN A 156 13.31 -12.53 -23.84
CA GLN A 156 13.53 -12.85 -25.24
C GLN A 156 12.61 -12.04 -26.16
N GLY A 157 11.75 -11.18 -25.59
CA GLY A 157 10.81 -10.34 -26.32
C GLY A 157 9.56 -11.09 -26.82
N ARG A 158 9.29 -12.30 -26.33
CA ARG A 158 8.03 -12.99 -26.65
C ARG A 158 6.92 -12.40 -25.80
N VAL A 159 5.79 -12.15 -26.45
CA VAL A 159 4.67 -11.39 -25.87
C VAL A 159 3.41 -12.24 -25.87
N THR A 160 2.68 -12.19 -24.76
CA THR A 160 1.32 -12.72 -24.65
C THR A 160 0.40 -11.62 -24.10
N LEU A 161 -0.81 -11.53 -24.64
CA LEU A 161 -1.88 -10.70 -24.08
C LEU A 161 -2.92 -11.62 -23.44
N SER A 162 -3.34 -11.32 -22.21
CA SER A 162 -4.44 -12.01 -21.57
C SER A 162 -5.76 -11.76 -22.33
N PRO A 163 -6.77 -12.63 -22.16
CA PRO A 163 -8.14 -12.24 -22.45
C PRO A 163 -8.50 -10.92 -21.72
N PRO A 164 -9.39 -10.08 -22.28
CA PRO A 164 -9.79 -8.85 -21.62
C PRO A 164 -10.76 -9.14 -20.47
N LEU A 165 -10.55 -8.46 -19.34
CA LEU A 165 -11.55 -8.30 -18.29
C LEU A 165 -12.43 -7.11 -18.64
N ALA A 166 -13.75 -7.33 -18.74
CA ALA A 166 -14.71 -6.25 -18.93
C ALA A 166 -15.06 -5.58 -17.60
N LEU A 167 -15.04 -4.25 -17.61
CA LEU A 167 -15.19 -3.35 -16.48
C LEU A 167 -16.13 -2.19 -16.86
N VAL A 168 -16.56 -1.46 -15.84
CA VAL A 168 -17.18 -0.14 -16.00
C VAL A 168 -16.16 0.89 -15.55
N ALA A 169 -15.88 1.87 -16.41
CA ALA A 169 -14.98 2.97 -16.09
C ALA A 169 -15.48 3.68 -14.83
N PRO A 170 -14.62 3.90 -13.83
CA PRO A 170 -15.03 4.51 -12.58
C PRO A 170 -15.53 5.93 -12.84
N VAL A 171 -16.48 6.38 -12.01
CA VAL A 171 -16.92 7.78 -12.07
C VAL A 171 -15.72 8.66 -11.69
N ALA A 172 -15.50 9.77 -12.39
CA ALA A 172 -14.40 10.67 -12.09
C ALA A 172 -14.53 11.24 -10.67
N ARG A 173 -13.42 11.32 -9.93
CA ARG A 173 -13.38 11.94 -8.59
C ARG A 173 -13.76 13.41 -8.61
N GLY A 174 -14.18 13.87 -7.44
CA GLY A 174 -13.97 15.25 -7.03
C GLY A 174 -12.47 15.58 -7.05
N ALA A 175 -12.13 16.77 -7.52
CA ALA A 175 -10.77 17.19 -7.78
C ALA A 175 -9.86 17.36 -6.54
N LEU A 176 -10.37 17.18 -5.33
CA LEU A 176 -9.70 17.54 -4.09
C LEU A 176 -9.01 16.32 -3.45
N VAL A 177 -7.69 16.39 -3.28
CA VAL A 177 -6.83 15.29 -2.81
C VAL A 177 -6.05 15.67 -1.56
N ILE A 178 -5.86 14.73 -0.63
CA ILE A 178 -4.98 14.91 0.53
C ILE A 178 -3.52 14.70 0.09
N THR A 179 -2.65 15.68 0.33
CA THR A 179 -1.27 15.68 -0.19
C THR A 179 -0.19 15.62 0.88
N GLU A 180 -0.45 16.10 2.08
CA GLU A 180 0.52 16.12 3.16
C GLU A 180 -0.18 16.05 4.52
N ILE A 181 0.41 15.34 5.47
CA ILE A 181 -0.12 15.19 6.82
C ILE A 181 1.01 15.33 7.84
N LEU A 182 0.90 16.29 8.74
CA LEU A 182 1.72 16.41 9.95
C LEU A 182 0.87 16.01 11.15
N ALA A 183 1.00 14.76 11.60
CA ALA A 183 0.28 14.27 12.78
C ALA A 183 1.07 14.46 14.08
N ASN A 184 2.41 14.43 14.03
CA ASN A 184 3.28 14.56 15.20
C ASN A 184 4.11 15.85 15.13
N PRO A 185 3.53 17.02 15.46
CA PRO A 185 4.23 18.30 15.40
C PRO A 185 5.41 18.35 16.38
N ALA A 186 6.45 19.11 16.06
CA ALA A 186 7.51 19.44 17.02
C ALA A 186 7.03 20.49 18.04
N GLY A 187 6.00 21.26 17.67
CA GLY A 187 5.32 22.23 18.50
C GLY A 187 4.28 21.60 19.42
N SER A 188 3.19 22.33 19.65
CA SER A 188 2.15 21.91 20.58
C SER A 188 1.26 20.83 19.95
N GLU A 189 1.26 19.66 20.59
CA GLU A 189 0.44 18.51 20.21
C GLU A 189 -1.02 18.91 19.98
N TYR A 190 -1.65 18.32 18.96
CA TYR A 190 -3.04 18.57 18.53
C TYR A 190 -3.36 19.96 17.95
N THR A 191 -2.55 20.99 18.26
CA THR A 191 -2.79 22.37 17.84
C THR A 191 -1.91 22.79 16.67
N GLN A 192 -0.81 22.08 16.44
CA GLN A 192 0.13 22.32 15.34
C GLN A 192 0.13 21.18 14.31
N GLU A 193 -0.85 20.27 14.40
CA GLU A 193 -1.14 19.30 13.36
C GLU A 193 -1.72 19.99 12.13
N PHE A 194 -1.48 19.42 10.95
CA PHE A 194 -2.13 19.87 9.73
C PHE A 194 -2.39 18.75 8.72
N VAL A 195 -3.38 18.98 7.86
CA VAL A 195 -3.66 18.19 6.67
C VAL A 195 -3.73 19.12 5.47
N GLU A 196 -2.88 18.90 4.46
CA GLU A 196 -2.89 19.67 3.22
C GLU A 196 -3.84 19.04 2.20
N LEU A 197 -4.61 19.89 1.53
CA LEU A 197 -5.46 19.52 0.41
C LEU A 197 -5.02 20.26 -0.87
N LEU A 198 -5.08 19.57 -2.00
CA LEU A 198 -4.83 20.11 -3.35
C LEU A 198 -6.07 19.93 -4.23
N ASN A 199 -6.49 20.99 -4.92
CA ASN A 199 -7.42 20.87 -6.04
C ASN A 199 -6.66 20.46 -7.31
N ALA A 200 -6.57 19.17 -7.58
CA ALA A 200 -5.93 18.57 -8.75
C ALA A 200 -6.79 18.63 -10.04
N GLY A 201 -7.96 19.26 -9.99
CA GLY A 201 -8.89 19.36 -11.11
C GLY A 201 -8.65 20.60 -11.95
N ALA A 202 -9.25 20.63 -13.14
CA ALA A 202 -9.10 21.72 -14.11
C ALA A 202 -9.96 22.96 -13.81
N ALA A 203 -10.81 22.92 -12.77
CA ALA A 203 -11.74 24.00 -12.42
C ALA A 203 -11.62 24.37 -10.93
N SER A 204 -12.10 25.56 -10.57
CA SER A 204 -12.21 25.94 -9.16
C SER A 204 -13.26 25.07 -8.46
N LEU A 205 -13.02 24.74 -7.19
CA LEU A 205 -13.86 23.87 -6.38
C LEU A 205 -14.17 24.55 -5.03
N SER A 206 -15.44 24.53 -4.59
CA SER A 206 -15.83 25.00 -3.26
C SER A 206 -15.72 23.86 -2.24
N LEU A 207 -15.17 24.17 -1.06
CA LEU A 207 -15.11 23.26 0.09
C LEU A 207 -16.44 23.13 0.84
N ALA A 208 -17.49 23.87 0.45
CA ALA A 208 -18.78 23.82 1.13
C ALA A 208 -19.33 22.39 1.17
N GLY A 209 -19.58 21.90 2.38
CA GLY A 209 -20.14 20.56 2.61
C GLY A 209 -19.13 19.42 2.55
N PHE A 210 -17.85 19.70 2.31
CA PHE A 210 -16.80 18.71 2.54
C PHE A 210 -16.55 18.50 4.03
N SER A 211 -16.09 17.30 4.40
CA SER A 211 -15.61 17.00 5.75
C SER A 211 -14.30 16.21 5.71
N LEU A 212 -13.42 16.48 6.68
CA LEU A 212 -12.27 15.64 6.99
C LEU A 212 -12.66 14.69 8.12
N GLU A 213 -12.52 13.38 7.92
CA GLU A 213 -12.97 12.35 8.85
C GLU A 213 -11.79 11.47 9.28
N ASP A 214 -11.78 11.12 10.56
CA ASP A 214 -10.89 10.11 11.14
C ASP A 214 -11.71 8.94 11.70
N GLY A 215 -11.08 8.06 12.49
CA GLY A 215 -11.80 6.95 13.12
C GLY A 215 -12.77 7.37 14.24
N ALA A 216 -12.71 8.62 14.70
CA ALA A 216 -13.34 9.11 15.92
C ALA A 216 -14.37 10.24 15.70
N GLY A 217 -14.36 10.90 14.54
CA GLY A 217 -15.14 12.09 14.26
C GLY A 217 -15.05 12.56 12.80
N ALA A 218 -15.74 13.68 12.55
CA ALA A 218 -15.78 14.35 11.25
C ALA A 218 -15.79 15.86 11.46
N ASP A 219 -14.90 16.55 10.76
CA ASP A 219 -14.77 18.00 10.78
C ASP A 219 -15.30 18.61 9.49
N PRO A 220 -16.46 19.31 9.53
CA PRO A 220 -16.95 20.06 8.39
C PRO A 220 -15.95 21.16 8.02
N LEU A 221 -15.59 21.24 6.74
CA LEU A 221 -14.72 22.29 6.25
C LEU A 221 -15.53 23.57 6.00
N PRO A 222 -15.04 24.75 6.45
CA PRO A 222 -15.57 26.04 6.04
C PRO A 222 -15.66 26.19 4.52
N ASP A 223 -16.66 26.95 4.04
CA ASP A 223 -16.75 27.29 2.62
C ASP A 223 -15.56 28.16 2.20
N LEU A 224 -14.83 27.68 1.20
CA LEU A 224 -13.72 28.35 0.57
C LEU A 224 -13.63 27.83 -0.87
N VAL A 225 -13.43 28.74 -1.82
CA VAL A 225 -13.20 28.35 -3.23
C VAL A 225 -11.70 28.17 -3.44
N VAL A 226 -11.30 26.96 -3.80
CA VAL A 226 -9.93 26.58 -4.15
C VAL A 226 -9.78 26.57 -5.67
N PRO A 227 -8.93 27.43 -6.26
CA PRO A 227 -8.66 27.41 -7.70
C PRO A 227 -8.09 26.06 -8.17
N SER A 228 -8.14 25.82 -9.49
CA SER A 228 -7.42 24.69 -10.09
C SER A 228 -5.93 24.77 -9.76
N GLY A 229 -5.34 23.66 -9.30
CA GLY A 229 -3.97 23.60 -8.80
C GLY A 229 -3.74 24.30 -7.45
N GLY A 230 -4.78 24.87 -6.84
CA GLY A 230 -4.70 25.56 -5.56
C GLY A 230 -4.58 24.59 -4.39
N ARG A 231 -3.81 24.98 -3.38
CA ARG A 231 -3.66 24.27 -2.11
C ARG A 231 -4.33 25.01 -0.96
N VAL A 232 -4.74 24.26 0.04
CA VAL A 232 -5.19 24.76 1.34
C VAL A 232 -4.64 23.88 2.44
N VAL A 233 -4.43 24.46 3.63
CA VAL A 233 -3.96 23.70 4.79
C VAL A 233 -5.06 23.70 5.85
N VAL A 234 -5.55 22.50 6.18
CA VAL A 234 -6.55 22.29 7.22
C VAL A 234 -5.83 22.18 8.56
N VAL A 235 -6.25 22.98 9.53
CA VAL A 235 -5.63 23.07 10.85
C VAL A 235 -6.69 23.21 11.94
N ALA A 236 -6.31 22.92 13.18
CA ALA A 236 -7.13 23.21 14.35
C ALA A 236 -7.39 24.72 14.53
N GLU A 237 -8.51 25.09 15.17
CA GLU A 237 -8.86 26.49 15.50
C GLU A 237 -7.72 27.19 16.24
N GLY A 238 -7.08 26.49 17.17
CA GLY A 238 -5.96 26.97 17.98
C GLY A 238 -4.60 27.04 17.26
N PHE A 239 -4.53 26.73 15.96
CA PHE A 239 -3.29 26.78 15.21
C PHE A 239 -2.67 28.18 15.23
N VAL A 240 -1.40 28.26 15.63
CA VAL A 240 -0.65 29.50 15.75
C VAL A 240 0.28 29.62 14.55
N GLU A 241 0.03 30.62 13.72
CA GLU A 241 0.94 31.04 12.65
C GLU A 241 2.13 31.80 13.26
N GLY A 242 3.33 31.59 12.72
CA GLY A 242 4.54 32.28 13.16
C GLY A 242 5.72 31.34 13.36
N PRO A 243 6.91 31.90 13.66
CA PRO A 243 8.15 31.14 13.75
C PRO A 243 8.10 30.27 15.01
N GLY A 244 7.64 29.03 14.83
CA GLY A 244 7.52 28.02 15.86
C GLY A 244 8.55 26.91 15.71
N ALA A 245 8.25 25.76 16.32
CA ALA A 245 9.03 24.55 16.15
C ALA A 245 8.77 23.85 14.80
N ASP A 246 7.59 24.09 14.22
CA ASP A 246 7.17 23.58 12.91
C ASP A 246 7.21 24.70 11.84
N PRO A 247 7.48 24.37 10.57
CA PRO A 247 7.43 25.33 9.46
C PRO A 247 6.06 25.97 9.28
N GLU A 248 6.05 27.28 9.00
CA GLU A 248 4.85 28.00 8.64
C GLU A 248 4.33 27.56 7.25
N PRO A 249 2.99 27.60 7.03
CA PRO A 249 2.40 27.51 5.71
C PRO A 249 3.00 28.52 4.72
N ALA A 250 3.11 28.12 3.45
CA ALA A 250 3.63 28.99 2.41
C ALA A 250 2.84 30.32 2.34
N PRO A 251 3.52 31.47 2.10
CA PRO A 251 2.85 32.75 2.06
C PRO A 251 1.68 32.78 1.06
N GLY A 252 0.50 33.19 1.54
CA GLY A 252 -0.70 33.31 0.72
C GLY A 252 -1.53 32.03 0.58
N ILE A 253 -1.11 30.93 1.20
CA ILE A 253 -1.91 29.71 1.26
C ILE A 253 -3.03 29.87 2.31
N PRO A 254 -4.30 29.62 1.94
CA PRO A 254 -5.40 29.71 2.90
C PRO A 254 -5.30 28.64 3.98
N LEU A 255 -5.57 29.06 5.22
CA LEU A 255 -5.82 28.16 6.34
C LEU A 255 -7.31 27.87 6.49
N VAL A 256 -7.66 26.59 6.47
CA VAL A 256 -9.01 26.08 6.73
C VAL A 256 -9.04 25.62 8.18
N ARG A 257 -9.62 26.42 9.06
CA ARG A 257 -9.65 26.15 10.50
C ARG A 257 -10.88 25.34 10.87
N VAL A 258 -10.69 24.23 11.58
CA VAL A 258 -11.77 23.41 12.14
C VAL A 258 -11.89 23.63 13.66
N PRO A 259 -13.09 23.57 14.26
CA PRO A 259 -13.26 23.80 15.70
C PRO A 259 -12.48 22.79 16.55
N GLY A 260 -11.81 23.26 17.60
CA GLY A 260 -11.12 22.36 18.54
C GLY A 260 -9.83 21.77 18.00
N ARG A 261 -9.85 20.53 17.53
CA ARG A 261 -8.69 19.73 17.06
C ARG A 261 -9.01 19.17 15.67
N LEU A 262 -8.00 18.64 14.96
CA LEU A 262 -8.26 17.79 13.79
C LEU A 262 -8.80 16.45 14.28
N GLY A 263 -9.89 15.99 13.71
CA GLY A 263 -10.64 14.86 14.21
C GLY A 263 -11.27 15.15 15.57
N ARG A 264 -11.64 14.09 16.28
CA ARG A 264 -12.26 14.25 17.62
C ARG A 264 -11.24 14.59 18.70
N ASP A 265 -10.08 13.92 18.66
CA ASP A 265 -9.11 13.90 19.76
C ASP A 265 -7.72 14.38 19.32
N GLY A 266 -7.57 14.90 18.10
CA GLY A 266 -6.29 15.12 17.45
C GLY A 266 -5.83 13.90 16.67
N LEU A 267 -4.84 14.07 15.80
CA LEU A 267 -4.34 13.00 14.96
C LEU A 267 -3.43 12.04 15.74
N SER A 268 -3.52 10.75 15.44
CA SER A 268 -2.58 9.76 16.01
C SER A 268 -1.18 9.89 15.39
N ASN A 269 -0.18 10.08 16.24
CA ASN A 269 1.24 9.99 15.86
C ASN A 269 1.60 8.62 15.27
N ALA A 270 0.90 7.54 15.65
CA ALA A 270 1.15 6.17 15.22
C ALA A 270 0.43 5.80 13.91
N ALA A 271 0.33 6.78 12.99
CA ALA A 271 -0.49 6.77 11.78
C ALA A 271 -2.00 6.72 12.07
N GLU A 272 -2.75 7.55 11.35
CA GLU A 272 -4.21 7.57 11.40
C GLU A 272 -4.80 7.57 10.00
N ALA A 273 -5.92 6.87 9.83
CA ALA A 273 -6.62 6.86 8.58
C ALA A 273 -7.48 8.12 8.47
N LEU A 274 -7.34 8.84 7.35
CA LEU A 274 -8.10 10.06 7.08
C LEU A 274 -8.96 9.87 5.84
N THR A 275 -10.17 10.40 5.87
CA THR A 275 -11.10 10.37 4.75
C THR A 275 -11.64 11.76 4.50
N LEU A 276 -11.37 12.31 3.32
CA LEU A 276 -12.00 13.52 2.82
C LEU A 276 -13.31 13.13 2.12
N ARG A 277 -14.44 13.50 2.72
CA ARG A 277 -15.78 13.20 2.20
C ARG A 277 -16.36 14.42 1.49
N ALA A 278 -16.93 14.17 0.32
CA ALA A 278 -17.61 15.17 -0.49
C ALA A 278 -19.07 15.39 -0.04
N PRO A 279 -19.73 16.50 -0.44
CA PRO A 279 -21.10 16.83 -0.02
C PRO A 279 -22.17 15.79 -0.44
N ASP A 280 -21.89 15.02 -1.49
CA ASP A 280 -22.74 13.92 -1.97
C ASP A 280 -22.51 12.60 -1.19
N GLY A 281 -21.67 12.63 -0.16
CA GLY A 281 -21.35 11.50 0.71
C GLY A 281 -20.22 10.61 0.20
N LYS A 282 -19.69 10.87 -1.00
CA LYS A 282 -18.65 10.06 -1.62
C LYS A 282 -17.27 10.39 -1.07
N VAL A 283 -16.34 9.44 -1.18
CA VAL A 283 -14.95 9.69 -0.76
C VAL A 283 -14.21 10.43 -1.87
N ALA A 284 -13.80 11.67 -1.60
CA ALA A 284 -12.97 12.46 -2.50
C ALA A 284 -11.49 12.04 -2.40
N SER A 285 -10.99 11.87 -1.18
CA SER A 285 -9.64 11.37 -0.93
C SER A 285 -9.55 10.61 0.40
N HIS A 286 -8.55 9.77 0.53
CA HIS A 286 -8.30 8.87 1.63
C HIS A 286 -6.79 8.74 1.86
N TYR A 287 -6.41 8.63 3.11
CA TYR A 287 -5.09 8.22 3.55
C TYR A 287 -5.26 7.03 4.49
N GLY A 288 -4.62 5.91 4.18
CA GLY A 288 -4.88 4.64 4.86
C GLY A 288 -3.98 4.34 6.06
N ALA A 289 -3.51 5.37 6.78
CA ALA A 289 -2.58 5.23 7.92
C ALA A 289 -1.27 4.51 7.56
N TRP A 290 -0.66 4.84 6.42
CA TRP A 290 0.46 4.05 5.86
C TRP A 290 1.83 4.37 6.47
N VAL A 291 2.00 5.53 7.10
CA VAL A 291 3.29 6.03 7.56
C VAL A 291 3.20 6.38 9.05
N ASP A 292 3.92 5.61 9.86
CA ASP A 292 4.05 5.83 11.30
C ASP A 292 5.00 7.00 11.58
N MET A 293 4.51 8.00 12.31
CA MET A 293 5.23 9.22 12.70
C MET A 293 5.56 9.26 14.21
N SER A 294 5.35 8.15 14.94
CA SER A 294 5.39 8.14 16.41
C SER A 294 6.79 8.16 17.03
N ALA A 295 7.82 7.81 16.28
CA ALA A 295 9.18 7.86 16.79
C ALA A 295 9.61 9.31 17.03
N SER A 296 10.29 9.57 18.15
CA SER A 296 10.73 10.92 18.53
C SER A 296 11.65 11.61 17.50
N ALA A 297 12.34 10.83 16.67
CA ALA A 297 13.14 11.34 15.55
C ALA A 297 12.29 11.93 14.41
N TRP A 298 10.98 11.64 14.40
CA TRP A 298 10.01 12.12 13.42
C TRP A 298 9.15 13.29 13.93
N ASN A 299 9.40 13.82 15.12
CA ASN A 299 8.72 15.03 15.58
C ASN A 299 8.92 16.18 14.58
N GLY A 300 7.83 16.86 14.22
CA GLY A 300 7.80 17.94 13.25
C GLY A 300 8.06 17.47 11.82
N ARG A 301 7.76 16.21 11.51
CA ARG A 301 7.87 15.63 10.15
C ARG A 301 6.51 15.19 9.66
N SER A 302 6.25 15.41 8.38
CA SER A 302 5.02 15.01 7.72
C SER A 302 5.21 13.77 6.86
N THR A 303 4.11 13.14 6.50
CA THR A 303 4.07 12.22 5.35
C THR A 303 3.52 12.96 4.15
N VAL A 304 4.09 12.70 2.97
CA VAL A 304 3.83 13.47 1.74
C VAL A 304 3.45 12.51 0.61
N ARG A 305 2.43 12.89 -0.18
CA ARG A 305 2.06 12.21 -1.42
C ARG A 305 2.98 12.63 -2.58
N VAL A 306 3.44 11.66 -3.35
CA VAL A 306 4.34 11.80 -4.49
C VAL A 306 3.89 10.89 -5.65
N PRO A 307 3.47 11.44 -6.82
CA PRO A 307 3.26 12.86 -7.07
C PRO A 307 1.97 13.38 -6.38
N PRO A 308 1.91 14.68 -6.03
CA PRO A 308 0.83 15.22 -5.19
C PRO A 308 -0.54 15.24 -5.88
N ASP A 309 -0.58 15.21 -7.21
CA ASP A 309 -1.78 15.28 -8.02
C ASP A 309 -2.31 13.91 -8.47
N ASP A 310 -1.62 12.80 -8.14
CA ASP A 310 -2.14 11.46 -8.41
C ASP A 310 -3.34 11.21 -7.46
N PRO A 311 -4.56 11.11 -8.02
CA PRO A 311 -5.74 10.94 -7.20
C PRO A 311 -5.75 9.58 -6.54
N CYS A 312 -5.06 8.55 -7.02
CA CYS A 312 -5.22 7.19 -6.51
C CYS A 312 -4.69 7.07 -5.08
N ASP A 313 -5.56 6.86 -4.08
CA ASP A 313 -5.15 6.84 -2.68
C ASP A 313 -4.55 5.48 -2.33
N ARG A 314 -3.23 5.40 -2.36
CA ARG A 314 -2.48 4.16 -2.17
C ARG A 314 -1.18 4.39 -1.41
N ALA A 315 -0.80 3.42 -0.58
CA ALA A 315 0.42 3.48 0.24
C ALA A 315 1.69 3.83 -0.53
N LEU A 316 1.84 3.29 -1.75
CA LEU A 316 3.05 3.48 -2.55
C LEU A 316 3.25 4.89 -3.12
N LEU A 317 2.23 5.75 -3.05
CA LEU A 317 2.36 7.17 -3.38
C LEU A 317 2.79 8.01 -2.19
N TRP A 318 2.88 7.44 -1.00
CA TRP A 318 3.28 8.20 0.16
C TRP A 318 4.75 7.96 0.44
N SER A 319 5.40 8.99 0.96
CA SER A 319 6.77 8.95 1.45
C SER A 319 7.00 7.66 2.27
N ASP A 320 8.06 6.92 1.96
CA ASP A 320 8.44 5.69 2.67
C ASP A 320 8.76 5.92 4.17
N ARG A 321 9.03 7.18 4.53
CA ARG A 321 9.27 7.65 5.89
C ARG A 321 8.88 9.14 6.00
N PRO A 322 8.67 9.64 7.23
CA PRO A 322 8.39 11.07 7.45
C PRO A 322 9.50 11.99 6.90
N GLN A 323 9.09 13.13 6.34
CA GLN A 323 9.92 14.13 5.66
C GLN A 323 9.80 15.50 6.34
N PRO A 324 10.75 16.44 6.14
CA PRO A 324 10.51 17.83 6.53
C PRO A 324 9.20 18.35 5.91
N PRO A 325 8.33 18.99 6.70
CA PRO A 325 7.02 19.39 6.22
C PRO A 325 7.09 20.62 5.33
N THR A 326 6.20 20.67 4.36
CA THR A 326 6.15 21.67 3.29
C THR A 326 4.72 22.21 3.09
N PRO A 327 4.04 22.68 4.15
CA PRO A 327 2.66 23.11 4.06
C PRO A 327 2.53 24.24 3.03
N GLY A 328 1.79 23.98 1.96
CA GLY A 328 1.49 24.92 0.89
C GLY A 328 2.39 24.89 -0.35
N TRP A 329 3.34 23.95 -0.48
CA TRP A 329 4.37 23.94 -1.54
C TRP A 329 4.20 22.88 -2.64
#